data_AF-A0AAV5Y2K7-F1
#
_entry.id   AF-A0AAV5Y2K7-F1
#
_cell.length_a   1.000
_cell.length_b   1.000
_cell.length_c   1.000
_cell.angle_alpha   90.00
_cell.angle_beta   90.00
_cell.angle_gamma   90.00
#
_symmetry.space_group_name_H-M   'P 1'
#
loop_
_entity.id
_entity.type
_entity.pdbx_description
1 polymer ?
#
loop_
_entity_poly.entity_id
_entity_poly.type
_entity_poly.pdbx_seq_one_letter_code
_entity_poly.pdbx_strand_id
1 'polypeptide(L)'
;MESGSQGRTQRRAWPPAGPRCRLFAFVLAVVLIFATAFAEAEKNRAGALVVLASPFFYAHRTRLVELAAKQRLPTIYHQKEFVVGSGALMSYAANFHDLFRRAAGYVDRILKGAKPADLPVEQATKFELVINLKTAKALGLTIPLSLLLRADQVIR
;
A
#
# COMPACT_ATOMS: atom_id res chain seq x y z
N MET A 1 37.78 -29.20 10.80
CA MET A 1 36.53 -29.71 10.22
C MET A 1 35.45 -28.69 10.49
N GLU A 2 35.03 -28.04 9.41
CA GLU A 2 34.14 -26.89 9.35
C GLU A 2 32.70 -27.23 9.69
N SER A 3 31.93 -26.24 10.15
CA SER A 3 30.49 -26.13 9.82
C SER A 3 29.96 -24.79 10.37
N GLY A 4 30.20 -23.71 9.63
CA GLY A 4 29.48 -22.43 9.82
C GLY A 4 28.07 -22.52 9.23
N SER A 5 27.04 -22.28 10.05
CA SER A 5 25.65 -22.16 9.60
C SER A 5 25.26 -20.70 9.44
N GLN A 6 25.54 -20.13 8.26
CA GLN A 6 24.98 -18.85 7.86
C GLN A 6 23.50 -19.03 7.46
N GLY A 7 22.62 -18.30 8.14
CA GLY A 7 21.20 -18.19 7.85
C GLY A 7 20.97 -17.64 6.44
N ARG A 8 20.45 -18.50 5.57
CA ARG A 8 20.19 -18.21 4.16
C ARG A 8 18.91 -17.37 4.04
N THR A 9 19.07 -16.06 3.89
CA THR A 9 17.98 -15.13 3.51
C THR A 9 17.37 -15.59 2.18
N GLN A 10 16.17 -16.18 2.23
CA GLN A 10 15.44 -16.62 1.04
C GLN A 10 15.00 -15.41 0.21
N ARG A 11 15.82 -15.03 -0.78
CA ARG A 11 15.39 -14.20 -1.92
C ARG A 11 14.60 -15.08 -2.89
N ARG A 12 13.30 -15.24 -2.68
CA ARG A 12 12.41 -15.77 -3.73
C ARG A 12 12.15 -14.66 -4.75
N ALA A 13 12.73 -14.79 -5.93
CA ALA A 13 12.40 -13.97 -7.08
C ALA A 13 11.00 -14.34 -7.58
N TRP A 14 10.16 -13.33 -7.80
CA TRP A 14 8.89 -13.48 -8.51
C TRP A 14 9.18 -13.73 -10.00
N PRO A 15 8.40 -14.57 -10.72
CA PRO A 15 8.60 -14.76 -12.16
C PRO A 15 8.51 -13.41 -12.89
N PRO A 16 9.30 -13.20 -13.96
CA PRO A 16 9.31 -11.94 -14.67
C PRO A 16 7.92 -11.66 -15.24
N ALA A 17 7.28 -10.59 -14.75
CA ALA A 17 6.20 -9.96 -15.49
C ALA A 17 6.76 -9.50 -16.85
N GLY A 18 5.95 -9.63 -17.90
CA GLY A 18 6.36 -9.42 -19.30
C GLY A 18 7.06 -8.07 -19.55
N PRO A 19 7.62 -7.88 -20.76
CA PRO A 19 8.67 -6.89 -21.04
C PRO A 19 8.30 -5.41 -20.80
N ARG A 20 7.07 -5.10 -20.39
CA ARG A 20 6.58 -3.74 -20.11
C ARG A 20 6.43 -3.39 -18.62
N CYS A 21 6.46 -4.36 -17.70
CA CYS A 21 6.27 -4.07 -16.27
C CYS A 21 7.21 -4.90 -15.41
N ARG A 22 8.39 -4.36 -15.08
CA ARG A 22 9.20 -4.91 -13.98
C ARG A 22 8.63 -4.43 -12.65
N LEU A 23 7.78 -5.27 -12.04
CA LEU A 23 7.30 -5.05 -10.68
C LEU A 23 8.41 -5.43 -9.70
N PHE A 24 9.08 -4.44 -9.12
CA PHE A 24 10.05 -4.66 -8.06
C PHE A 24 9.35 -4.50 -6.70
N ALA A 25 9.13 -5.63 -6.02
CA ALA A 25 8.70 -5.62 -4.63
C ALA A 25 9.91 -5.43 -3.73
N PHE A 26 10.08 -4.24 -3.17
CA PHE A 26 11.11 -3.96 -2.18
C PHE A 26 10.47 -3.93 -0.79
N VAL A 27 10.82 -4.89 0.07
CA VAL A 27 10.44 -4.87 1.48
C VAL A 27 11.43 -3.96 2.19
N LEU A 28 10.95 -2.88 2.78
CA LEU A 28 11.80 -1.85 3.38
C LEU A 28 11.35 -1.52 4.80
N ALA A 29 12.29 -1.47 5.74
CA ALA A 29 12.06 -1.13 7.14
C ALA A 29 12.98 0.01 7.60
N VAL A 30 12.40 1.06 8.24
CA VAL A 30 13.02 2.17 9.00
C VAL A 30 13.30 3.50 8.25
N VAL A 31 13.25 4.60 9.02
CA VAL A 31 12.93 6.00 8.67
C VAL A 31 13.93 6.74 7.78
N LEU A 32 15.19 6.31 7.80
CA LEU A 32 16.27 6.90 7.01
C LEU A 32 16.28 6.44 5.53
N ILE A 33 15.40 5.50 5.15
CA ILE A 33 15.56 4.72 3.93
C ILE A 33 14.69 5.21 2.76
N PHE A 34 13.84 6.24 2.92
CA PHE A 34 13.06 6.70 1.77
C PHE A 34 13.96 7.21 0.63
N ALA A 35 14.92 8.09 0.92
CA ALA A 35 15.81 8.61 -0.12
C ALA A 35 16.61 7.49 -0.80
N THR A 36 17.16 6.56 -0.02
CA THR A 36 17.94 5.42 -0.55
C THR A 36 17.08 4.41 -1.29
N ALA A 37 15.88 4.08 -0.80
CA ALA A 37 14.98 3.15 -1.49
C ALA A 37 14.47 3.71 -2.81
N PHE A 38 14.15 4.99 -2.84
CA PHE A 38 13.75 5.66 -4.08
C PHE A 38 14.92 5.79 -5.05
N ALA A 39 16.14 6.12 -4.56
CA ALA A 39 17.34 6.09 -5.40
C ALA A 39 17.65 4.68 -5.95
N GLU A 40 17.40 3.64 -5.16
CA GLU A 40 17.54 2.25 -5.61
C GLU A 40 16.45 1.86 -6.61
N ALA A 41 15.21 2.33 -6.43
CA ALA A 41 14.13 2.15 -7.39
C ALA A 41 14.46 2.81 -8.73
N GLU A 42 15.01 4.03 -8.70
CA GLU A 42 15.49 4.75 -9.89
C GLU A 42 16.64 3.99 -10.57
N LYS A 43 17.66 3.58 -9.80
CA LYS A 43 18.79 2.79 -10.30
C LYS A 43 18.34 1.51 -10.99
N ASN A 44 17.33 0.83 -10.44
CA ASN A 44 16.77 -0.40 -10.99
C ASN A 44 15.69 -0.15 -12.06
N ARG A 45 15.41 1.11 -12.42
CA ARG A 45 14.38 1.52 -13.38
C ARG A 45 13.01 0.93 -13.06
N ALA A 46 12.61 1.02 -11.79
CA ALA A 46 11.28 0.60 -11.35
C ALA A 46 10.21 1.38 -12.13
N GLY A 47 9.23 0.66 -12.70
CA GLY A 47 8.14 1.29 -13.47
C GLY A 47 6.96 1.75 -12.61
N ALA A 48 6.88 1.27 -11.37
CA ALA A 48 5.82 1.59 -10.41
C ALA A 48 6.22 1.12 -9.00
N LEU A 49 5.51 1.60 -7.98
CA LEU A 49 5.67 1.20 -6.58
C LEU A 49 4.36 0.67 -5.98
N VAL A 50 4.51 -0.25 -5.03
CA VAL A 50 3.43 -0.74 -4.18
C VAL A 50 3.82 -0.47 -2.74
N VAL A 51 3.07 0.37 -2.04
CA VAL A 51 3.31 0.70 -0.63
C VAL A 51 2.50 -0.22 0.25
N LEU A 52 3.19 -1.16 0.90
CA LEU A 52 2.60 -2.15 1.80
C LEU A 52 2.13 -1.50 3.11
N ALA A 53 1.28 -2.24 3.84
CA ALA A 53 0.78 -1.79 5.13
C ALA A 53 1.90 -1.63 6.15
N SER A 54 2.02 -0.42 6.70
CA SER A 54 3.02 -0.09 7.71
C SER A 54 2.62 1.17 8.47
N PRO A 55 2.56 1.14 9.82
CA PRO A 55 2.34 2.36 10.61
C PRO A 55 3.37 3.45 10.29
N PHE A 56 4.60 3.04 9.97
CA PHE A 56 5.67 3.95 9.60
C PHE A 56 5.36 4.69 8.28
N PHE A 57 4.94 3.97 7.24
CA PHE A 57 4.56 4.61 5.97
C PHE A 57 3.34 5.51 6.10
N TYR A 58 2.38 5.15 6.97
CA TYR A 58 1.21 5.98 7.24
C TYR A 58 1.57 7.27 7.98
N ALA A 59 2.43 7.19 9.00
CA ALA A 59 2.89 8.36 9.76
C ALA A 59 3.64 9.36 8.86
N HIS A 60 4.35 8.87 7.84
CA HIS A 60 5.10 9.70 6.90
C HIS A 60 4.48 9.79 5.50
N ARG A 61 3.16 9.58 5.38
CA ARG A 61 2.44 9.50 4.10
C ARG A 61 2.70 10.69 3.16
N THR A 62 2.70 11.91 3.68
CA THR A 62 2.93 13.12 2.87
C THR A 62 4.29 13.09 2.21
N ARG A 63 5.35 12.83 2.99
CA ARG A 63 6.73 12.72 2.48
C ARG A 63 6.87 11.58 1.46
N LEU A 64 6.21 10.45 1.71
CA LEU A 64 6.23 9.30 0.80
C LEU A 64 5.58 9.62 -0.55
N VAL A 65 4.42 10.27 -0.54
CA VAL A 65 3.70 10.69 -1.75
C VAL A 65 4.49 11.75 -2.52
N GLU A 66 5.10 12.72 -1.82
CA GLU A 66 5.95 13.74 -2.45
C GLU A 66 7.15 13.12 -3.16
N LEU A 67 7.82 12.15 -2.56
CA LEU A 67 8.97 11.47 -3.18
C LEU A 67 8.54 10.66 -4.42
N ALA A 68 7.42 9.95 -4.34
CA ALA A 68 6.85 9.25 -5.49
C ALA A 68 6.49 10.20 -6.64
N ALA A 69 5.89 11.35 -6.32
CA ALA A 69 5.57 12.38 -7.31
C ALA A 69 6.83 12.98 -7.95
N LYS A 70 7.86 13.31 -7.13
CA LYS A 70 9.13 13.87 -7.62
C LYS A 70 9.84 12.95 -8.61
N GLN A 71 9.79 11.64 -8.36
CA GLN A 71 10.40 10.65 -9.25
C GLN A 71 9.47 10.15 -10.36
N ARG A 72 8.26 10.73 -10.45
CA ARG A 72 7.21 10.34 -11.40
C ARG A 72 6.92 8.84 -11.38
N LEU A 73 6.99 8.22 -10.21
CA LEU A 73 6.72 6.79 -10.02
C LEU A 73 5.24 6.58 -9.72
N PRO A 74 4.47 5.93 -10.62
CA PRO A 74 3.11 5.54 -10.35
C PRO A 74 3.07 4.62 -9.13
N THR A 75 2.28 4.97 -8.12
CA THR A 75 2.29 4.26 -6.83
C THR A 75 0.88 3.90 -6.37
N ILE A 76 0.69 2.65 -5.94
CA ILE A 76 -0.53 2.19 -5.25
C ILE A 76 -0.28 2.05 -3.74
N TYR A 77 -1.26 2.45 -2.94
CA TYR A 77 -1.15 2.51 -1.48
C TYR A 77 -2.17 1.59 -0.78
N HIS A 78 -1.82 1.16 0.43
CA HIS A 78 -2.60 0.23 1.24
C HIS A 78 -3.76 0.87 2.03
N GLN A 79 -3.96 2.19 1.92
CA GLN A 79 -4.99 2.95 2.62
C GLN A 79 -5.43 4.14 1.76
N LYS A 80 -6.72 4.47 1.81
CA LYS A 80 -7.31 5.52 0.97
C LYS A 80 -6.90 6.92 1.38
N GLU A 81 -6.48 7.09 2.62
CA GLU A 81 -6.02 8.34 3.23
C GLU A 81 -4.71 8.85 2.61
N PHE A 82 -3.97 8.00 1.89
CA PHE A 82 -2.86 8.47 1.04
C PHE A 82 -3.39 9.22 -0.19
N VAL A 83 -4.51 8.77 -0.75
CA VAL A 83 -5.13 9.35 -1.95
C VAL A 83 -5.96 10.57 -1.56
N VAL A 84 -6.83 10.40 -0.56
CA VAL A 84 -7.65 11.43 0.05
C VAL A 84 -6.80 12.22 1.06
N GLY A 85 -6.29 13.36 0.64
CA GLY A 85 -5.59 14.33 1.51
C GLY A 85 -4.10 14.48 1.22
N SER A 86 -3.38 13.41 0.88
CA SER A 86 -1.95 13.51 0.52
C SER A 86 -1.68 13.55 -0.99
N GLY A 87 -2.70 13.36 -1.83
CA GLY A 87 -2.55 13.51 -3.29
C GLY A 87 -1.91 12.31 -3.99
N ALA A 88 -1.89 11.13 -3.37
CA ALA A 88 -1.41 9.90 -4.00
C ALA A 88 -2.22 9.54 -5.26
N LEU A 89 -1.67 8.64 -6.08
CA LEU A 89 -2.30 8.19 -7.33
C LEU A 89 -3.55 7.33 -7.09
N MET A 90 -3.42 6.19 -6.39
CA MET A 90 -4.55 5.31 -6.13
C MET A 90 -4.33 4.37 -4.94
N SER A 91 -5.41 3.82 -4.41
CA SER A 91 -5.40 2.81 -3.35
C SER A 91 -6.46 1.76 -3.60
N TYR A 92 -6.17 0.52 -3.23
CA TYR A 92 -7.17 -0.54 -3.11
C TYR A 92 -7.00 -1.20 -1.74
N ALA A 93 -7.94 -0.95 -0.83
CA ALA A 93 -7.76 -1.28 0.58
C ALA A 93 -9.08 -1.53 1.29
N ALA A 94 -9.01 -2.22 2.43
CA ALA A 94 -10.15 -2.35 3.33
C ALA A 94 -10.62 -0.97 3.81
N ASN A 95 -11.93 -0.80 3.96
CA ASN A 95 -12.48 0.41 4.56
C ASN A 95 -12.23 0.39 6.09
N PHE A 96 -11.24 1.15 6.55
CA PHE A 96 -10.88 1.22 7.96
C PHE A 96 -11.98 1.80 8.86
N HIS A 97 -12.81 2.73 8.35
CA HIS A 97 -13.97 3.21 9.12
C HIS A 97 -15.01 2.10 9.36
N ASP A 98 -15.24 1.23 8.37
CA ASP A 98 -16.10 0.04 8.54
C ASP A 98 -15.47 -0.95 9.52
N LEU A 99 -14.17 -1.16 9.42
CA LEU A 99 -13.42 -2.04 10.32
C LEU A 99 -13.49 -1.57 11.77
N PHE A 100 -13.30 -0.27 12.04
CA PHE A 100 -13.41 0.29 13.38
C PHE A 100 -14.84 0.23 13.92
N ARG A 101 -15.86 0.41 13.07
CA ARG A 101 -17.27 0.25 13.47
C ARG A 101 -17.59 -1.18 13.90
N ARG A 102 -17.04 -2.18 13.20
CA ARG A 102 -17.16 -3.60 13.60
C ARG A 102 -16.41 -3.89 14.89
N ALA A 103 -15.20 -3.35 15.04
CA ALA A 103 -14.41 -3.49 16.26
C ALA A 103 -15.15 -2.93 17.49
N ALA A 104 -15.90 -1.83 17.34
CA ALA A 104 -16.75 -1.31 18.42
C ALA A 104 -17.81 -2.32 18.89
N GLY A 105 -18.36 -3.14 17.98
CA GLY A 105 -19.27 -4.24 18.34
C GLY A 105 -18.59 -5.34 19.17
N TYR A 106 -17.30 -5.61 18.94
CA TYR A 106 -16.52 -6.53 19.79
C TYR A 106 -16.33 -5.95 21.19
N VAL A 107 -15.99 -4.66 21.27
CA VAL A 107 -15.83 -3.96 22.55
C VAL A 107 -17.13 -4.01 23.35
N ASP A 108 -18.28 -3.72 22.73
CA ASP A 108 -19.60 -3.82 23.39
C ASP A 108 -19.87 -5.23 23.95
N ARG A 109 -19.59 -6.28 23.17
CA ARG A 109 -19.77 -7.68 23.62
C ARG A 109 -18.85 -8.04 24.79
N ILE A 110 -17.59 -7.61 24.75
CA ILE A 110 -16.62 -7.85 25.84
C ILE A 110 -17.06 -7.13 27.11
N LEU A 111 -17.50 -5.88 27.00
CA LEU A 111 -18.00 -5.11 28.14
C LEU A 111 -19.27 -5.71 28.74
N LYS A 112 -20.07 -6.43 27.95
CA LYS A 112 -21.24 -7.22 28.39
C LYS A 112 -20.88 -8.62 28.93
N GLY A 113 -19.59 -8.97 29.00
CA GLY A 113 -19.12 -10.21 29.62
C GLY A 113 -18.73 -11.34 28.66
N ALA A 114 -18.74 -11.12 27.34
CA ALA A 114 -18.23 -12.11 26.39
C ALA A 114 -16.70 -12.27 26.54
N LYS A 115 -16.20 -13.51 26.53
CA LYS A 115 -14.76 -13.78 26.58
C LYS A 115 -14.14 -13.54 25.20
N PRO A 116 -13.02 -12.81 25.08
CA PRO A 116 -12.36 -12.58 23.79
C PRO A 116 -11.99 -13.85 23.03
N ALA A 117 -11.69 -14.95 23.73
CA ALA A 117 -11.35 -16.24 23.12
C ALA A 117 -12.53 -16.91 22.39
N ASP A 118 -13.77 -16.55 22.73
CA ASP A 118 -15.00 -17.09 22.13
C ASP A 118 -15.50 -16.22 20.97
N LEU A 119 -14.88 -15.05 20.75
CA LEU A 119 -15.26 -14.14 19.66
C LEU A 119 -14.55 -14.57 18.37
N PRO A 120 -15.28 -14.73 17.25
CA PRO A 120 -14.67 -15.12 15.99
C PRO A 120 -13.73 -14.02 15.48
N VAL A 121 -12.68 -14.38 14.74
CA VAL A 121 -11.85 -13.39 14.05
C VAL A 121 -12.55 -12.97 12.76
N GLU A 122 -12.97 -11.71 12.67
CA GLU A 122 -13.59 -11.15 11.48
C GLU A 122 -12.54 -10.67 10.45
N GLN A 123 -12.77 -10.98 9.18
CA GLN A 123 -12.00 -10.44 8.06
C GLN A 123 -12.70 -9.22 7.46
N ALA A 124 -11.93 -8.32 6.85
CA ALA A 124 -12.49 -7.20 6.12
C ALA A 124 -13.34 -7.70 4.95
N THR A 125 -14.59 -7.23 4.88
CA THR A 125 -15.54 -7.59 3.80
C THR A 125 -15.77 -6.45 2.82
N LYS A 126 -15.43 -5.22 3.21
CA LYS A 126 -15.56 -4.02 2.37
C LYS A 126 -14.19 -3.49 1.98
N PHE A 127 -13.94 -3.46 0.67
CA PHE A 127 -12.76 -2.87 0.05
C PHE A 127 -13.18 -1.69 -0.82
N GLU A 128 -12.32 -0.69 -0.90
CA GLU A 128 -12.56 0.51 -1.69
C GLU A 128 -11.38 0.75 -2.64
N LEU A 129 -11.69 0.96 -3.91
CA LEU A 129 -10.78 1.46 -4.94
C LEU A 129 -10.95 2.97 -5.06
N VAL A 130 -9.90 3.71 -4.72
CA VAL A 130 -9.87 5.18 -4.83
C VAL A 130 -8.81 5.59 -5.84
N ILE A 131 -9.18 6.44 -6.79
CA ILE A 131 -8.30 6.89 -7.88
C ILE A 131 -8.25 8.43 -7.92
N ASN A 132 -7.05 8.99 -8.07
CA ASN A 132 -6.85 10.42 -8.23
C ASN A 132 -6.46 10.76 -9.67
N LEU A 133 -7.39 11.40 -10.40
CA LEU A 133 -7.19 11.78 -11.79
C LEU A 133 -6.24 12.97 -11.96
N LYS A 134 -6.13 13.86 -10.97
CA LYS A 134 -5.14 14.96 -11.01
C LYS A 134 -3.73 14.38 -11.02
N THR A 135 -3.47 13.45 -10.12
CA THR A 135 -2.17 12.78 -10.03
C THR A 135 -1.90 11.90 -11.25
N ALA A 136 -2.91 11.16 -11.75
CA ALA A 136 -2.77 10.41 -12.99
C ALA A 136 -2.37 11.31 -14.18
N LYS A 137 -3.02 12.46 -14.33
CA LYS A 137 -2.71 13.45 -15.37
C LYS A 137 -1.29 14.03 -15.21
N ALA A 138 -0.89 14.37 -13.98
CA ALA A 138 0.45 14.87 -13.70
C ALA A 138 1.56 13.84 -14.01
N LEU A 139 1.24 12.55 -13.88
CA LEU A 139 2.11 11.44 -14.24
C LEU A 139 2.02 11.04 -15.72
N GLY A 140 1.16 11.68 -16.52
CA GLY A 140 0.94 11.34 -17.93
C GLY A 140 0.23 10.00 -18.15
N LEU A 141 -0.50 9.51 -17.15
CA LEU A 141 -1.20 8.24 -17.20
C LEU A 141 -2.64 8.42 -17.66
N THR A 142 -3.06 7.61 -18.63
CA THR A 142 -4.47 7.47 -19.01
C THR A 142 -5.07 6.29 -18.27
N ILE A 143 -5.97 6.55 -17.33
CA ILE A 143 -6.66 5.49 -16.60
C ILE A 143 -7.81 4.94 -17.45
N PRO A 144 -7.87 3.62 -17.71
CA PRO A 144 -8.94 3.03 -18.51
C PRO A 144 -10.32 3.27 -17.89
N LEU A 145 -11.32 3.53 -18.74
CA LEU A 145 -12.71 3.74 -18.29
C LEU A 145 -13.25 2.54 -17.51
N SER A 146 -12.88 1.32 -17.90
CA SER A 146 -13.28 0.09 -17.19
C SER A 146 -12.74 -0.01 -15.76
N LEU A 147 -11.69 0.74 -15.42
CA LEU A 147 -11.19 0.85 -14.05
C LEU A 147 -11.89 1.98 -13.31
N LEU A 148 -12.13 3.11 -13.96
CA LEU A 148 -12.87 4.24 -13.37
C LEU A 148 -14.30 3.87 -12.99
N LEU A 149 -14.97 3.06 -13.81
CA LEU A 149 -16.32 2.55 -13.54
C LEU A 149 -16.37 1.59 -12.33
N ARG A 150 -15.22 1.03 -11.93
CA ARG A 150 -15.10 0.15 -10.76
C ARG A 150 -14.57 0.87 -9.52
N ALA A 151 -14.14 2.13 -9.66
CA ALA A 151 -13.64 2.89 -8.53
C ALA A 151 -14.81 3.35 -7.66
N ASP A 152 -14.74 3.06 -6.38
CA ASP A 152 -15.70 3.55 -5.39
C ASP A 152 -15.60 5.08 -5.22
N GLN A 153 -14.42 5.64 -5.45
CA GLN A 153 -14.20 7.08 -5.40
C GLN A 153 -13.17 7.56 -6.43
N VAL A 154 -13.51 8.65 -7.11
CA VAL A 154 -12.63 9.31 -8.08
C VAL A 154 -12.41 10.76 -7.67
N ILE A 155 -11.15 11.13 -7.39
CA ILE A 155 -10.74 12.51 -7.09
C ILE A 155 -10.42 13.22 -8.40
N ARG A 156 -11.04 14.37 -8.62
CA ARG A 156 -10.88 15.23 -9.80
C ARG A 156 -10.13 16.50 -9.49
#